data_AF-A0A949FLU8-F1
#
_entry.id   AF-A0A949FLU8-F1
#
_cell.length_a   1.000
_cell.length_b   1.000
_cell.length_c   1.000
_cell.angle_alpha   90.00
_cell.angle_beta   90.00
_cell.angle_gamma   90.00
#
_symmetry.space_group_name_H-M   'P 1'
#
loop_
_entity.id
_entity.type
_entity.pdbx_description
1 polymer ?
#
loop_
_entity_poly.entity_id
_entity_poly.type
_entity_poly.pdbx_seq_one_letter_code
_entity_poly.pdbx_strand_id
1 'polypeptide(L)'
;MFFCIIFSEAIQRPIHPQFTFIFFILGLIFLWKILSENIFRKYIIYNFLLGILVGLLLYMYPYYWTTILAIYGTLIIYKIIKNKTNIWGLFIFLFSFLITSIPYFLNLHEASLNIFYSETLSRIGLFYTHFPTCYYNTLPVIFTLLLVIVFRSKIRDHNKMIYSLSLLFTALLINWQNLITGKYILFSTHYYMVTAFLVITVIFIAINNLNNEFKIKSAFYLILLIIPLFYFSANNINHFKNLFSLSIPKEETNKQQEMKDIFDWLNSNTPKDSILYIIDDKVREIMFPVYTHNNLYFNYFAGLFLMSDIEMEERWARKNIFNNNVNEQYIADNYFDIWVSKFLEELISPGYTEPVG
;
A
#
# COMPACT_ATOMS: atom_id res chain seq x y z
N MET A 1 7.90 18.51 -0.33
CA MET A 1 7.04 19.45 0.43
C MET A 1 5.57 19.31 0.05
N PHE A 2 5.15 19.61 -1.19
CA PHE A 2 3.72 19.57 -1.57
C PHE A 2 3.04 18.21 -1.32
N PHE A 3 3.71 17.11 -1.69
CA PHE A 3 3.25 15.75 -1.36
C PHE A 3 3.05 15.54 0.15
N CYS A 4 3.96 16.04 0.98
CA CYS A 4 3.86 15.90 2.43
C CYS A 4 2.69 16.69 3.02
N ILE A 5 2.28 17.78 2.36
CA ILE A 5 1.12 18.57 2.78
C ILE A 5 -0.17 17.80 2.46
N ILE A 6 -0.28 17.25 1.24
CA ILE A 6 -1.44 16.45 0.82
C ILE A 6 -1.61 15.20 1.69
N PHE A 7 -0.51 14.50 1.98
CA PHE A 7 -0.49 13.23 2.70
C PHE A 7 0.01 13.36 4.13
N SER A 8 -0.27 14.50 4.76
CA SER A 8 0.21 14.81 6.11
C SER A 8 -0.33 13.83 7.16
N GLU A 9 -1.59 13.40 7.06
CA GLU A 9 -2.15 12.37 7.98
C GLU A 9 -1.40 11.04 7.84
N ALA A 10 -1.20 10.59 6.59
CA ALA A 10 -0.45 9.37 6.35
C ALA A 10 0.94 9.48 6.97
N ILE A 11 1.66 10.58 6.70
CA ILE A 11 3.00 10.81 7.25
C ILE A 11 3.00 10.94 8.77
N GLN A 12 1.91 11.28 9.44
CA GLN A 12 1.89 11.36 10.90
C GLN A 12 1.77 10.00 11.59
N ARG A 13 1.34 8.96 10.87
CA ARG A 13 1.28 7.61 11.43
C ARG A 13 2.69 7.14 11.82
N PRO A 14 2.88 6.64 13.04
CA PRO A 14 4.19 6.17 13.49
C PRO A 14 4.66 5.00 12.63
N ILE A 15 5.95 5.02 12.27
CA ILE A 15 6.68 3.99 11.50
C ILE A 15 6.26 3.91 10.01
N HIS A 16 4.98 3.70 9.70
CA HIS A 16 4.48 3.60 8.32
C HIS A 16 3.53 4.74 7.97
N PRO A 17 3.78 5.52 6.91
CA PRO A 17 4.80 5.34 5.88
C PRO A 17 6.12 6.09 6.14
N GLN A 18 6.30 6.80 7.27
CA GLN A 18 7.47 7.68 7.48
C GLN A 18 8.81 7.01 7.15
N PHE A 19 9.05 5.83 7.72
CA PHE A 19 10.30 5.10 7.55
C PHE A 19 10.38 4.43 6.18
N THR A 20 9.32 3.76 5.75
CA THR A 20 9.29 3.03 4.48
C THR A 20 9.36 3.93 3.26
N PHE A 21 8.86 5.15 3.38
CA PHE A 21 8.87 6.12 2.29
C PHE A 21 10.29 6.55 1.95
N ILE A 22 11.23 6.56 2.91
CA ILE A 22 12.65 6.82 2.65
C ILE A 22 13.22 5.79 1.68
N PHE A 23 12.96 4.50 1.92
CA PHE A 23 13.38 3.42 1.02
C PHE A 23 12.71 3.55 -0.34
N PHE A 24 11.43 3.91 -0.40
CA PHE A 24 10.74 4.15 -1.66
C PHE A 24 11.41 5.27 -2.49
N ILE A 25 11.71 6.42 -1.87
CA ILE A 25 12.41 7.53 -2.54
C ILE A 25 13.81 7.13 -3.00
N LEU A 26 14.58 6.43 -2.16
CA LEU A 26 15.90 5.91 -2.53
C LEU A 26 15.81 4.94 -3.73
N GLY A 27 14.80 4.07 -3.77
CA GLY A 27 14.52 3.20 -4.90
C GLY A 27 14.29 3.99 -6.20
N LEU A 28 13.46 5.04 -6.16
CA LEU A 28 13.24 5.93 -7.31
C LEU A 28 14.53 6.65 -7.76
N ILE A 29 15.36 7.10 -6.81
CA ILE A 29 16.66 7.72 -7.12
C ILE A 29 17.58 6.71 -7.82
N PHE A 30 17.67 5.47 -7.33
CA PHE A 30 18.48 4.45 -7.97
C PHE A 30 17.95 4.08 -9.36
N LEU A 31 16.64 4.00 -9.55
CA LEU A 31 16.03 3.78 -10.87
C LEU A 31 16.41 4.89 -11.86
N TRP A 32 16.34 6.16 -11.44
CA TRP A 32 16.80 7.29 -12.23
C TRP A 32 18.29 7.20 -12.57
N LYS A 33 19.13 6.85 -11.59
CA LYS A 33 20.57 6.66 -11.79
C LYS A 33 20.87 5.50 -12.75
N ILE A 34 20.17 4.37 -12.62
CA ILE A 34 20.29 3.21 -13.54
C ILE A 34 19.95 3.62 -14.98
N LEU A 35 18.95 4.47 -15.18
CA LEU A 35 18.57 4.95 -16.52
C LEU A 35 19.61 5.92 -17.12
N SER A 36 20.15 6.82 -16.31
CA SER A 36 21.02 7.93 -16.76
C SER A 36 22.52 7.62 -16.74
N GLU A 37 22.96 6.58 -16.02
CA GLU A 37 24.37 6.27 -15.83
C GLU A 37 24.98 5.50 -17.00
N ASN A 38 26.13 5.98 -17.47
CA ASN A 38 26.90 5.34 -18.56
C ASN A 38 28.14 4.60 -18.02
N ILE A 39 28.55 4.85 -16.78
CA ILE A 39 29.72 4.21 -16.17
C ILE A 39 29.30 2.82 -15.65
N PHE A 40 29.83 1.75 -16.25
CA PHE A 40 29.49 0.36 -15.93
C PHE A 40 29.56 0.06 -14.42
N ARG A 41 30.65 0.43 -13.75
CA ARG A 41 30.81 0.20 -12.30
C ARG A 41 29.68 0.82 -11.47
N LYS A 42 29.30 2.07 -11.78
CA LYS A 42 28.21 2.76 -11.07
C LYS A 42 26.85 2.13 -11.38
N TYR A 43 26.61 1.79 -12.65
CA TYR A 43 25.41 1.08 -13.08
C TYR A 43 25.23 -0.24 -12.30
N ILE A 44 26.30 -1.02 -12.14
CA ILE A 44 26.28 -2.25 -11.35
C ILE A 44 26.00 -1.97 -9.86
N ILE A 45 26.66 -0.99 -9.25
CA ILE A 45 26.44 -0.61 -7.85
C ILE A 45 24.98 -0.21 -7.62
N TYR A 46 24.38 0.59 -8.51
CA TYR A 46 22.98 1.00 -8.35
C TYR A 46 22.00 -0.18 -8.47
N ASN A 47 22.26 -1.16 -9.36
CA ASN A 47 21.43 -2.37 -9.45
C ASN A 47 21.56 -3.24 -8.19
N PHE A 48 22.78 -3.38 -7.64
CA PHE A 48 23.01 -4.09 -6.38
C PHE A 48 22.27 -3.43 -5.20
N LEU A 49 22.42 -2.12 -5.05
CA LEU A 49 21.75 -1.36 -3.99
C LEU A 49 20.23 -1.39 -4.15
N LEU A 50 19.72 -1.30 -5.38
CA LEU A 50 18.30 -1.43 -5.66
C LEU A 50 17.76 -2.83 -5.30
N GLY A 51 18.51 -3.90 -5.59
CA GLY A 51 18.11 -5.27 -5.24
C GLY A 51 17.99 -5.48 -3.74
N ILE A 52 18.99 -5.04 -2.97
CA ILE A 52 18.93 -5.05 -1.49
C ILE A 52 17.74 -4.25 -1.00
N LEU A 53 17.56 -3.04 -1.51
CA LEU A 53 16.50 -2.13 -1.08
C LEU A 53 15.11 -2.72 -1.33
N VAL A 54 14.87 -3.30 -2.51
CA VAL A 54 13.60 -3.94 -2.86
C VAL A 54 13.37 -5.18 -2.00
N GLY A 55 14.42 -5.97 -1.74
CA GLY A 55 14.32 -7.12 -0.85
C GLY A 55 13.96 -6.75 0.58
N LEU A 56 14.52 -5.64 1.11
CA LEU A 56 14.12 -5.11 2.41
C LEU A 56 12.67 -4.58 2.42
N LEU A 57 12.24 -3.92 1.33
CA LEU A 57 10.89 -3.40 1.22
C LEU A 57 9.81 -4.50 1.24
N LEU A 58 10.13 -5.75 0.87
CA LEU A 58 9.20 -6.90 0.99
C LEU A 58 8.68 -7.09 2.41
N TYR A 59 9.54 -6.90 3.41
CA TYR A 59 9.20 -7.07 4.82
C TYR A 59 8.48 -5.85 5.41
N MET A 60 8.41 -4.76 4.67
CA MET A 60 7.92 -3.49 5.19
C MET A 60 6.56 -3.13 4.63
N TYR A 61 6.44 -2.98 3.31
CA TYR A 61 5.19 -2.47 2.74
C TYR A 61 4.98 -2.89 1.28
N PRO A 62 3.91 -3.66 0.98
CA PRO A 62 3.78 -4.30 -0.32
C PRO A 62 3.70 -3.33 -1.49
N TYR A 63 2.99 -2.22 -1.30
CA TYR A 63 2.73 -1.23 -2.34
C TYR A 63 3.99 -0.50 -2.83
N TYR A 64 5.05 -0.44 -2.01
CA TYR A 64 6.29 0.23 -2.40
C TYR A 64 7.20 -0.69 -3.21
N TRP A 65 7.41 -1.94 -2.78
CA TRP A 65 8.27 -2.84 -3.55
C TRP A 65 7.65 -3.22 -4.89
N THR A 66 6.34 -3.46 -4.95
CA THR A 66 5.65 -3.79 -6.23
C THR A 66 5.78 -2.64 -7.23
N THR A 67 5.65 -1.41 -6.75
CA THR A 67 5.83 -0.21 -7.57
C THR A 67 7.26 -0.09 -8.09
N ILE A 68 8.27 -0.25 -7.23
CA ILE A 68 9.67 -0.17 -7.64
C ILE A 68 10.02 -1.28 -8.64
N LEU A 69 9.54 -2.51 -8.42
CA LEU A 69 9.71 -3.61 -9.36
C LEU A 69 9.04 -3.35 -10.71
N ALA A 70 7.83 -2.80 -10.72
CA ALA A 70 7.14 -2.46 -11.95
C ALA A 70 7.85 -1.33 -12.72
N ILE A 71 8.36 -0.29 -12.03
CA ILE A 71 9.17 0.75 -12.69
C ILE A 71 10.46 0.13 -13.25
N TYR A 72 11.15 -0.71 -12.47
CA TYR A 72 12.35 -1.40 -12.93
C TYR A 72 12.07 -2.26 -14.16
N GLY A 73 11.01 -3.06 -14.13
CA GLY A 73 10.57 -3.91 -15.23
C GLY A 73 10.31 -3.10 -16.50
N THR A 74 9.56 -1.99 -16.41
CA THR A 74 9.28 -1.13 -17.58
C THR A 74 10.55 -0.50 -18.15
N LEU A 75 11.49 -0.05 -17.31
CA LEU A 75 12.77 0.51 -17.73
C LEU A 75 13.67 -0.55 -18.39
N ILE A 76 13.69 -1.78 -17.86
CA ILE A 76 14.46 -2.89 -18.44
C ILE A 76 13.87 -3.30 -19.79
N ILE A 77 12.54 -3.43 -19.91
CA ILE A 77 11.86 -3.70 -21.19
C ILE A 77 12.25 -2.63 -22.23
N TYR A 78 12.20 -1.35 -21.86
CA TYR A 78 12.63 -0.27 -22.74
C TYR A 78 14.09 -0.42 -23.19
N LYS A 79 15.03 -0.72 -22.26
CA LYS A 79 16.44 -0.92 -22.61
C LYS A 79 16.64 -2.14 -23.51
N ILE A 80 15.86 -3.21 -23.32
CA ILE A 80 15.93 -4.43 -24.15
C ILE A 80 15.49 -4.10 -25.57
N ILE A 81 14.34 -3.43 -25.74
CA ILE A 81 13.83 -3.01 -27.04
C ILE A 81 14.83 -2.10 -27.78
N LYS A 82 15.64 -1.33 -27.05
CA LYS A 82 16.68 -0.47 -27.62
C LYS A 82 18.04 -1.14 -27.80
N ASN A 83 18.19 -2.44 -27.48
CA ASN A 83 19.47 -3.15 -27.45
C ASN A 83 20.54 -2.44 -26.59
N LYS A 84 20.11 -1.79 -25.51
CA LYS A 84 20.97 -1.04 -24.57
C LYS A 84 21.09 -1.71 -23.20
N THR A 85 20.52 -2.90 -23.03
CA THR A 85 20.53 -3.60 -21.74
C THR A 85 21.88 -4.25 -21.50
N ASN A 86 22.47 -3.94 -20.35
CA ASN A 86 23.58 -4.72 -19.83
C ASN A 86 23.02 -5.82 -18.92
N ILE A 87 23.11 -7.07 -19.38
CA ILE A 87 22.51 -8.22 -18.69
C ILE A 87 23.07 -8.41 -17.27
N TRP A 88 24.31 -7.98 -17.01
CA TRP A 88 24.93 -8.08 -15.69
C TRP A 88 24.24 -7.21 -14.64
N GLY A 89 23.68 -6.07 -15.03
CA GLY A 89 22.88 -5.25 -14.11
C GLY A 89 21.64 -5.99 -13.62
N LEU A 90 20.95 -6.66 -14.54
CA LEU A 90 19.78 -7.47 -14.20
C LEU A 90 20.16 -8.67 -13.31
N PHE A 91 21.24 -9.40 -13.65
CA PHE A 91 21.70 -10.51 -12.82
C PHE A 91 22.08 -10.05 -11.41
N ILE A 92 22.79 -8.93 -11.27
CA ILE A 92 23.22 -8.41 -9.96
C ILE A 92 22.04 -7.89 -9.14
N PHE A 93 21.07 -7.25 -9.79
CA PHE A 93 19.81 -6.90 -9.15
C PHE A 93 19.09 -8.15 -8.63
N LEU A 94 18.89 -9.17 -9.48
CA LEU A 94 18.19 -10.41 -9.10
C LEU A 94 18.92 -11.15 -7.98
N PHE A 95 20.25 -11.26 -8.06
CA PHE A 95 21.07 -11.93 -7.05
C PHE A 95 20.91 -11.25 -5.67
N SER A 96 21.08 -9.93 -5.61
CA SER A 96 20.96 -9.18 -4.35
C SER A 96 19.52 -9.14 -3.81
N PHE A 97 18.52 -9.02 -4.70
CA PHE A 97 17.10 -9.13 -4.34
C PHE A 97 16.77 -10.51 -3.77
N LEU A 98 17.18 -11.60 -4.43
CA LEU A 98 16.89 -12.97 -3.96
C LEU A 98 17.55 -13.23 -2.61
N ILE A 99 18.83 -12.91 -2.44
CA ILE A 99 19.53 -13.11 -1.16
C ILE A 99 18.80 -12.44 0.01
N THR A 100 18.31 -11.22 -0.19
CA THR A 100 17.62 -10.47 0.85
C THR A 100 16.16 -10.90 1.04
N SER A 101 15.53 -11.48 0.01
CA SER A 101 14.11 -11.89 0.01
C SER A 101 13.86 -13.37 0.29
N ILE A 102 14.90 -14.21 0.36
CA ILE A 102 14.76 -15.66 0.62
C ILE A 102 13.86 -15.95 1.84
N PRO A 103 14.08 -15.35 3.04
CA PRO A 103 13.24 -15.64 4.20
C PRO A 103 11.75 -15.33 3.96
N TYR A 104 11.45 -14.23 3.28
CA TYR A 104 10.08 -13.88 2.91
C TYR A 104 9.43 -14.95 2.02
N PHE A 105 10.13 -15.40 0.97
CA PHE A 105 9.57 -16.39 0.05
C PHE A 105 9.44 -17.78 0.66
N LEU A 106 10.34 -18.16 1.58
CA LEU A 106 10.20 -19.39 2.35
C LEU A 106 8.94 -19.37 3.21
N ASN A 107 8.73 -18.30 3.99
CA ASN A 107 7.55 -18.14 4.82
C ASN A 107 6.25 -18.07 3.99
N LEU A 108 6.28 -17.39 2.84
CA LEU A 108 5.14 -17.34 1.93
C LEU A 108 4.82 -18.72 1.35
N HIS A 109 5.86 -19.50 1.00
CA HIS A 109 5.66 -20.85 0.52
C HIS A 109 5.03 -21.72 1.61
N GLU A 110 5.55 -21.70 2.83
CA GLU A 110 4.99 -22.44 3.96
C GLU A 110 3.53 -22.04 4.23
N ALA A 111 3.24 -20.74 4.23
CA ALA A 111 1.87 -20.23 4.37
C ALA A 111 0.95 -20.76 3.24
N SER A 112 1.44 -20.81 2.01
CA SER A 112 0.66 -21.30 0.85
C SER A 112 0.33 -22.79 0.90
N LEU A 113 1.04 -23.57 1.71
CA LEU A 113 0.77 -25.00 1.93
C LEU A 113 -0.27 -25.23 3.03
N ASN A 114 -0.66 -24.19 3.78
CA ASN A 114 -1.70 -24.31 4.79
C ASN A 114 -3.07 -24.54 4.13
N ILE A 115 -3.85 -25.49 4.65
CA ILE A 115 -5.17 -25.85 4.11
C ILE A 115 -6.16 -24.67 4.11
N PHE A 116 -6.00 -23.71 5.03
CA PHE A 116 -6.84 -22.52 5.15
C PHE A 116 -6.31 -21.32 4.37
N TYR A 117 -5.26 -21.49 3.56
CA TYR A 117 -4.65 -20.38 2.80
C TYR A 117 -5.65 -19.74 1.84
N SER A 118 -6.45 -20.52 1.12
CA SER A 118 -7.46 -19.99 0.19
C SER A 118 -8.57 -19.22 0.89
N GLU A 119 -9.05 -19.71 2.04
CA GLU A 119 -10.05 -19.01 2.87
C GLU A 119 -9.48 -17.71 3.43
N THR A 120 -8.23 -17.73 3.88
CA THR A 120 -7.55 -16.51 4.34
C THR A 120 -7.40 -15.49 3.22
N LEU A 121 -7.01 -15.94 2.01
CA LEU A 121 -6.88 -15.07 0.85
C LEU A 121 -8.22 -14.40 0.46
N SER A 122 -9.34 -15.11 0.54
CA SER A 122 -10.65 -14.52 0.25
C SER A 122 -11.05 -13.51 1.33
N ARG A 123 -10.80 -13.80 2.61
CA ARG A 123 -11.05 -12.86 3.72
C ARG A 123 -10.25 -11.56 3.61
N ILE A 124 -8.99 -11.63 3.16
CA ILE A 124 -8.17 -10.43 2.92
C ILE A 124 -8.53 -9.71 1.61
N GLY A 125 -9.58 -10.16 0.91
CA GLY A 125 -10.13 -9.48 -0.25
C GLY A 125 -9.42 -9.80 -1.56
N LEU A 126 -8.93 -11.03 -1.73
CA LEU A 126 -8.54 -11.54 -3.06
C LEU A 126 -9.79 -11.98 -3.83
N PHE A 127 -10.10 -11.29 -4.91
CA PHE A 127 -11.22 -11.56 -5.81
C PHE A 127 -10.73 -11.86 -7.23
N TYR A 128 -11.55 -12.56 -8.00
CA TYR A 128 -11.24 -12.92 -9.38
C TYR A 128 -12.04 -12.05 -10.35
N THR A 129 -11.39 -11.04 -10.94
CA THR A 129 -12.04 -10.13 -11.89
C THR A 129 -11.06 -9.49 -12.87
N HIS A 130 -11.51 -9.37 -14.12
CA HIS A 130 -10.87 -8.58 -15.16
C HIS A 130 -11.55 -7.20 -15.35
N PHE A 131 -12.45 -6.81 -14.45
CA PHE A 131 -13.08 -5.50 -14.52
C PHE A 131 -12.10 -4.39 -14.09
N PRO A 132 -11.95 -3.28 -14.83
CA PRO A 132 -11.06 -2.21 -14.41
C PRO A 132 -11.56 -1.61 -13.09
N THR A 133 -10.72 -1.63 -12.07
CA THR A 133 -11.02 -1.07 -10.74
C THR A 133 -10.26 0.24 -10.52
N CYS A 134 -10.48 0.88 -9.35
CA CYS A 134 -9.67 2.01 -8.87
C CYS A 134 -9.63 3.24 -9.79
N TYR A 135 -10.75 3.57 -10.43
CA TYR A 135 -10.85 4.73 -11.34
C TYR A 135 -10.35 6.04 -10.72
N TYR A 136 -10.55 6.20 -9.41
CA TYR A 136 -10.10 7.38 -8.68
C TYR A 136 -8.55 7.50 -8.65
N ASN A 137 -7.81 6.38 -8.70
CA ASN A 137 -6.35 6.38 -8.84
C ASN A 137 -5.93 6.60 -10.30
N THR A 138 -6.62 5.95 -11.25
CA THR A 138 -6.16 5.88 -12.64
C THR A 138 -6.53 7.08 -13.49
N LEU A 139 -7.62 7.79 -13.18
CA LEU A 139 -8.02 9.01 -13.91
C LEU A 139 -6.93 10.10 -13.90
N PRO A 140 -6.34 10.50 -12.73
CA PRO A 140 -5.21 11.42 -12.71
C PRO A 140 -4.00 10.94 -13.52
N VAL A 141 -3.75 9.63 -13.56
CA VAL A 141 -2.63 9.04 -14.30
C VAL A 141 -2.86 9.15 -15.80
N ILE A 142 -4.05 8.78 -16.30
CA ILE A 142 -4.42 8.90 -17.71
C ILE A 142 -4.32 10.35 -18.17
N PHE A 143 -4.87 11.27 -17.39
CA PHE A 143 -4.80 12.69 -17.69
C PHE A 143 -3.34 13.18 -17.76
N THR A 144 -2.51 12.82 -16.78
CA THR A 144 -1.09 13.19 -16.77
C THR A 144 -0.32 12.56 -17.93
N LEU A 145 -0.65 11.33 -18.32
CA LEU A 145 -0.08 10.65 -19.48
C LEU A 145 -0.42 11.37 -20.79
N LEU A 146 -1.68 11.78 -20.98
CA LEU A 146 -2.09 12.58 -22.13
C LEU A 146 -1.30 13.91 -22.19
N LEU A 147 -1.11 14.59 -21.04
CA LEU A 147 -0.29 15.79 -20.98
C LEU A 147 1.17 15.49 -21.39
N VAL A 148 1.80 14.45 -20.85
CA VAL A 148 3.17 14.07 -21.22
C VAL A 148 3.29 13.78 -22.71
N ILE A 149 2.31 13.10 -23.32
CA ILE A 149 2.30 12.82 -24.76
C ILE A 149 2.17 14.10 -25.58
N VAL A 150 1.25 14.99 -25.21
CA VAL A 150 1.05 16.28 -25.89
C VAL A 150 2.30 17.16 -25.79
N PHE A 151 2.98 17.17 -24.64
CA PHE A 151 4.16 17.99 -24.38
C PHE A 151 5.49 17.29 -24.63
N ARG A 152 5.49 16.08 -25.21
CA ARG A 152 6.71 15.29 -25.43
C ARG A 152 7.80 16.05 -26.20
N SER A 153 7.40 16.89 -27.16
CA SER A 153 8.33 17.69 -27.98
C SER A 153 9.07 18.77 -27.18
N LYS A 154 8.60 19.07 -25.96
CA LYS A 154 9.20 20.05 -25.06
C LYS A 154 10.15 19.42 -24.04
N ILE A 155 10.02 18.12 -23.78
CA ILE A 155 10.92 17.39 -22.90
C ILE A 155 12.16 17.00 -23.71
N ARG A 156 13.16 17.88 -23.75
CA ARG A 156 14.40 17.68 -24.53
C ARG A 156 15.26 16.52 -24.03
N ASP A 157 15.21 16.25 -22.72
CA ASP A 157 15.97 15.16 -22.11
C ASP A 157 15.22 13.84 -22.28
N HIS A 158 15.74 13.01 -23.20
CA HIS A 158 15.16 11.70 -23.52
C HIS A 158 15.06 10.79 -22.28
N ASN A 159 16.04 10.81 -21.38
CA ASN A 159 16.01 9.98 -20.18
C ASN A 159 14.90 10.42 -19.23
N LYS A 160 14.69 11.74 -19.06
CA LYS A 160 13.55 12.25 -18.28
C LYS A 160 12.21 11.82 -18.86
N MET A 161 12.06 11.87 -20.19
CA MET A 161 10.84 11.44 -20.86
C MET A 161 10.56 9.95 -20.62
N ILE A 162 11.56 9.09 -20.83
CA ILE A 162 11.43 7.65 -20.59
C ILE A 162 11.11 7.36 -19.12
N TYR A 163 11.81 8.02 -18.19
CA TYR A 163 11.54 7.86 -16.77
C TYR A 163 10.09 8.23 -16.44
N SER A 164 9.62 9.40 -16.89
CA SER A 164 8.24 9.84 -16.67
C SER A 164 7.20 8.87 -17.24
N LEU A 165 7.43 8.34 -18.45
CA LEU A 165 6.54 7.34 -19.04
C LEU A 165 6.54 6.03 -18.25
N SER A 166 7.71 5.58 -17.77
CA SER A 166 7.80 4.41 -16.89
C SER A 166 7.05 4.60 -15.56
N LEU A 167 7.12 5.79 -14.95
CA LEU A 167 6.37 6.09 -13.73
C LEU A 167 4.85 6.02 -13.98
N LEU A 168 4.35 6.66 -15.05
CA LEU A 168 2.92 6.68 -15.37
C LEU A 168 2.39 5.31 -15.80
N PHE A 169 3.14 4.58 -16.64
CA PHE A 169 2.75 3.24 -17.04
C PHE A 169 2.74 2.28 -15.84
N THR A 170 3.70 2.42 -14.92
CA THR A 170 3.67 1.67 -13.67
C THR A 170 2.45 2.03 -12.84
N ALA A 171 2.12 3.32 -12.70
CA ALA A 171 0.94 3.75 -11.97
C ALA A 171 -0.36 3.17 -12.55
N LEU A 172 -0.47 3.00 -13.88
CA LEU A 172 -1.58 2.24 -14.47
C LEU A 172 -1.48 0.75 -14.13
N LEU A 173 -0.32 0.13 -14.32
CA LEU A 173 -0.10 -1.30 -14.14
C LEU A 173 -0.41 -1.76 -12.71
N ILE A 174 0.00 -1.02 -11.68
CA ILE A 174 -0.23 -1.40 -10.27
C ILE A 174 -1.69 -1.21 -9.80
N ASN A 175 -2.48 -0.42 -10.53
CA ASN A 175 -3.91 -0.22 -10.23
C ASN A 175 -4.83 -1.11 -11.08
N TRP A 176 -4.33 -1.58 -12.24
CA TRP A 176 -5.04 -2.41 -13.21
C TRP A 176 -4.36 -3.76 -13.48
N GLN A 177 -3.52 -4.21 -12.56
CA GLN A 177 -2.88 -5.53 -12.55
C GLN A 177 -3.90 -6.67 -12.68
N ASN A 178 -5.13 -6.46 -12.19
CA ASN A 178 -6.21 -7.43 -12.27
C ASN A 178 -6.72 -7.61 -13.71
N LEU A 179 -6.61 -6.61 -14.59
CA LEU A 179 -6.91 -6.77 -16.01
C LEU A 179 -6.05 -7.86 -16.67
N ILE A 180 -4.80 -8.00 -16.21
CA ILE A 180 -3.83 -8.97 -16.73
C ILE A 180 -3.93 -10.29 -15.96
N THR A 181 -3.97 -10.23 -14.63
CA THR A 181 -3.86 -11.40 -13.76
C THR A 181 -5.20 -12.08 -13.47
N GLY A 182 -6.31 -11.40 -13.73
CA GLY A 182 -7.64 -11.81 -13.27
C GLY A 182 -7.78 -11.76 -11.75
N LYS A 183 -6.80 -11.23 -11.02
CA LYS A 183 -6.76 -11.23 -9.54
C LYS A 183 -6.73 -9.80 -9.02
N TYR A 184 -7.75 -9.45 -8.26
CA TYR A 184 -7.90 -8.16 -7.60
C TYR A 184 -7.73 -8.35 -6.10
N ILE A 185 -6.88 -7.54 -5.48
CA ILE A 185 -6.74 -7.49 -4.03
C ILE A 185 -7.38 -6.18 -3.59
N LEU A 186 -8.36 -6.23 -2.67
CA LEU A 186 -9.18 -5.09 -2.22
C LEU A 186 -8.34 -3.89 -1.75
N PHE A 187 -7.10 -4.13 -1.35
CA PHE A 187 -6.16 -3.09 -0.96
C PHE A 187 -5.51 -2.31 -2.11
N SER A 188 -5.95 -2.50 -3.35
CA SER A 188 -5.57 -1.65 -4.49
C SER A 188 -5.71 -0.15 -4.18
N THR A 189 -6.60 0.19 -3.25
CA THR A 189 -6.80 1.55 -2.78
C THR A 189 -5.59 2.17 -2.11
N HIS A 190 -4.71 1.34 -1.55
CA HIS A 190 -3.49 1.75 -0.87
C HIS A 190 -2.41 2.20 -1.86
N TYR A 191 -2.55 1.88 -3.15
CA TYR A 191 -1.73 2.49 -4.19
C TYR A 191 -2.04 3.97 -4.42
N TYR A 192 -3.09 4.54 -3.82
CA TYR A 192 -3.45 5.95 -3.99
C TYR A 192 -2.30 6.90 -3.68
N MET A 193 -1.65 6.74 -2.52
CA MET A 193 -0.53 7.59 -2.10
C MET A 193 0.67 7.46 -3.06
N VAL A 194 0.99 6.23 -3.47
CA VAL A 194 2.07 5.96 -4.41
C VAL A 194 1.77 6.56 -5.78
N THR A 195 0.55 6.33 -6.28
CA THR A 195 0.07 6.84 -7.56
C THR A 195 0.11 8.35 -7.60
N ALA A 196 -0.38 9.01 -6.56
CA ALA A 196 -0.30 10.45 -6.40
C ALA A 196 1.16 10.92 -6.39
N PHE A 197 2.05 10.25 -5.66
CA PHE A 197 3.47 10.59 -5.65
C PHE A 197 4.10 10.51 -7.05
N LEU A 198 3.82 9.44 -7.80
CA LEU A 198 4.33 9.24 -9.15
C LEU A 198 3.81 10.31 -10.11
N VAL A 199 2.51 10.60 -10.07
CA VAL A 199 1.88 11.68 -10.86
C VAL A 199 2.53 13.01 -10.54
N ILE A 200 2.62 13.37 -9.25
CA ILE A 200 3.23 14.62 -8.79
C ILE A 200 4.69 14.73 -9.27
N THR A 201 5.46 13.63 -9.16
CA THR A 201 6.85 13.58 -9.63
C THR A 201 6.96 13.87 -11.13
N VAL A 202 6.09 13.25 -11.93
CA VAL A 202 6.05 13.47 -13.39
C VAL A 202 5.66 14.92 -13.72
N ILE A 203 4.71 15.48 -13.00
CA ILE A 203 4.31 16.89 -13.11
C ILE A 203 5.50 17.81 -12.83
N PHE A 204 6.26 17.58 -11.75
CA PHE A 204 7.45 18.36 -11.44
C PHE A 204 8.54 18.23 -12.50
N ILE A 205 8.77 17.01 -13.02
CA ILE A 205 9.70 16.80 -14.15
C ILE A 205 9.25 17.58 -15.37
N ALA A 206 7.96 17.57 -15.70
CA ALA A 206 7.42 18.31 -16.83
C ALA A 206 7.60 19.82 -16.66
N ILE A 207 7.20 20.39 -15.51
CA ILE A 207 7.33 21.82 -15.19
C ILE A 207 8.78 22.27 -15.29
N ASN A 208 9.71 21.51 -14.71
CA ASN A 208 11.13 21.88 -14.68
C ASN A 208 11.81 21.85 -16.07
N ASN A 209 11.16 21.27 -17.08
CA ASN A 209 11.66 21.28 -18.46
C ASN A 209 10.95 22.32 -19.36
N LEU A 210 9.96 23.06 -18.85
CA LEU A 210 9.34 24.17 -19.61
C LEU A 210 10.24 25.41 -19.54
N ASN A 211 10.71 25.90 -20.70
CA ASN A 211 11.51 27.12 -20.78
C ASN A 211 10.70 28.38 -20.37
N ASN A 212 11.40 29.39 -19.83
CA ASN A 212 10.84 30.68 -19.36
C ASN A 212 10.16 31.57 -20.42
N GLU A 213 10.24 31.21 -21.71
CA GLU A 213 9.72 32.03 -22.81
C GLU A 213 8.18 32.04 -22.94
N PHE A 214 7.44 31.28 -22.11
CA PHE A 214 6.02 30.97 -22.34
C PHE A 214 5.05 31.43 -21.24
N LYS A 215 5.25 32.59 -20.61
CA LYS A 215 4.52 33.04 -19.40
C LYS A 215 2.98 32.91 -19.42
N ILE A 216 2.31 33.05 -20.58
CA ILE A 216 0.83 33.03 -20.67
C ILE A 216 0.27 31.64 -21.01
N LYS A 217 0.96 30.84 -21.84
CA LYS A 217 0.56 29.43 -22.10
C LYS A 217 1.00 28.49 -20.95
N SER A 218 2.08 28.82 -20.24
CA SER A 218 2.51 28.11 -19.04
C SER A 218 1.48 28.19 -17.91
N ALA A 219 0.71 29.28 -17.81
CA ALA A 219 -0.37 29.41 -16.83
C ALA A 219 -1.51 28.41 -17.10
N PHE A 220 -1.92 28.25 -18.35
CA PHE A 220 -2.90 27.23 -18.75
C PHE A 220 -2.40 25.81 -18.47
N TYR A 221 -1.12 25.54 -18.74
CA TYR A 221 -0.50 24.24 -18.42
C TYR A 221 -0.37 24.01 -16.92
N LEU A 222 -0.04 25.04 -16.15
CA LEU A 222 -0.08 25.01 -14.68
C LEU A 222 -1.48 24.70 -14.17
N ILE A 223 -2.52 25.30 -14.73
CA ILE A 223 -3.92 25.01 -14.36
C ILE A 223 -4.28 23.55 -14.65
N LEU A 224 -3.93 23.03 -15.84
CA LEU A 224 -4.14 21.60 -16.14
C LEU A 224 -3.36 20.70 -15.17
N LEU A 225 -2.15 21.08 -14.79
CA LEU A 225 -1.34 20.34 -13.80
C LEU A 225 -1.88 20.46 -12.36
N ILE A 226 -2.58 21.55 -12.04
CA ILE A 226 -3.24 21.75 -10.75
C ILE A 226 -4.48 20.86 -10.61
N ILE A 227 -5.14 20.46 -11.70
CA ILE A 227 -6.36 19.62 -11.63
C ILE A 227 -6.10 18.28 -10.91
N PRO A 228 -5.08 17.47 -11.27
CA PRO A 228 -4.72 16.28 -10.49
C PRO A 228 -4.39 16.59 -9.03
N LEU A 229 -3.65 17.67 -8.77
CA LEU A 229 -3.27 18.08 -7.41
C LEU A 229 -4.48 18.46 -6.56
N PHE A 230 -5.42 19.17 -7.16
CA PHE A 230 -6.68 19.56 -6.54
C PHE A 230 -7.58 18.35 -6.33
N TYR A 231 -7.64 17.43 -7.29
CA TYR A 231 -8.36 16.16 -7.15
C TYR A 231 -7.85 15.34 -5.96
N PHE A 232 -6.52 15.21 -5.83
CA PHE A 232 -5.93 14.54 -4.66
C PHE A 232 -6.20 15.32 -3.37
N SER A 233 -6.05 16.64 -3.37
CA SER A 233 -6.29 17.47 -2.18
C SER A 233 -7.75 17.46 -1.72
N ALA A 234 -8.72 17.52 -2.65
CA ALA A 234 -10.15 17.55 -2.36
C ALA A 234 -10.62 16.25 -1.70
N ASN A 235 -10.13 15.10 -2.19
CA ASN A 235 -10.40 13.80 -1.57
C ASN A 235 -9.76 13.65 -0.18
N ASN A 236 -8.77 14.47 0.16
CA ASN A 236 -8.13 14.50 1.49
C ASN A 236 -8.61 15.65 2.39
N ILE A 237 -9.63 16.42 2.00
CA ILE A 237 -10.03 17.61 2.79
C ILE A 237 -10.56 17.24 4.18
N ASN A 238 -11.23 16.09 4.30
CA ASN A 238 -11.72 15.59 5.59
C ASN A 238 -10.56 15.11 6.47
N HIS A 239 -9.55 14.49 5.87
CA HIS A 239 -8.29 14.14 6.54
C HIS A 239 -7.57 15.40 7.04
N PHE A 240 -7.55 16.47 6.25
CA PHE A 240 -6.94 17.75 6.66
C PHE A 240 -7.67 18.43 7.82
N LYS A 241 -9.01 18.33 7.89
CA LYS A 241 -9.78 18.78 9.06
C LYS A 241 -9.41 17.96 10.30
N ASN A 242 -9.23 16.66 10.13
CA ASN A 242 -8.83 15.78 11.22
C ASN A 242 -7.43 16.10 11.75
N LEU A 243 -6.49 16.55 10.90
CA LEU A 243 -5.14 16.94 11.33
C LEU A 243 -5.12 18.03 12.41
N PHE A 244 -6.07 18.95 12.38
CA PHE A 244 -6.19 20.00 13.40
C PHE A 244 -6.97 19.53 14.64
N SER A 245 -7.65 18.39 14.56
CA SER A 245 -8.31 17.71 15.68
C SER A 245 -7.50 16.51 16.22
N LEU A 246 -6.31 16.23 15.68
CA LEU A 246 -5.46 15.06 16.00
C LEU A 246 -4.80 15.09 17.39
N SER A 247 -5.17 16.00 18.27
CA SER A 247 -5.07 15.67 19.68
C SER A 247 -6.03 14.51 19.92
N ILE A 248 -5.50 13.27 20.01
CA ILE A 248 -6.24 12.16 20.65
C ILE A 248 -6.89 12.80 21.87
N PRO A 249 -8.23 12.78 21.97
CA PRO A 249 -8.91 13.47 23.05
C PRO A 249 -8.19 13.13 24.35
N LYS A 250 -7.80 14.15 25.11
CA LYS A 250 -6.99 13.95 26.32
C LYS A 250 -7.59 12.86 27.22
N GLU A 251 -8.92 12.78 27.23
CA GLU A 251 -9.69 11.74 27.89
C GLU A 251 -9.38 10.32 27.39
N GLU A 252 -9.30 10.09 26.08
CA GLU A 252 -8.96 8.78 25.50
C GLU A 252 -7.50 8.41 25.79
N THR A 253 -6.58 9.39 25.70
CA THR A 253 -5.17 9.16 26.10
C THR A 253 -5.06 8.80 27.58
N ASN A 254 -5.79 9.51 28.45
CA ASN A 254 -5.81 9.22 29.89
C ASN A 254 -6.37 7.80 30.15
N LYS A 255 -7.48 7.42 29.51
CA LYS A 255 -8.05 6.06 29.61
C LYS A 255 -7.08 4.97 29.17
N GLN A 256 -6.24 5.24 28.17
CA GLN A 256 -5.18 4.31 27.75
C GLN A 256 -4.04 4.24 28.78
N GLN A 257 -3.64 5.38 29.36
CA GLN A 257 -2.59 5.42 30.39
C GLN A 257 -3.00 4.74 31.69
N GLU A 258 -4.28 4.78 32.05
CA GLU A 258 -4.84 4.05 33.21
C GLU A 258 -4.61 2.53 33.13
N MET A 259 -4.39 1.98 31.94
CA MET A 259 -4.10 0.56 31.76
C MET A 259 -2.70 0.13 32.17
N LYS A 260 -1.78 1.08 32.41
CA LYS A 260 -0.38 0.77 32.71
C LYS A 260 -0.26 -0.25 33.84
N ASP A 261 -0.97 -0.05 34.94
CA ASP A 261 -0.89 -0.94 36.09
C ASP A 261 -1.46 -2.33 35.81
N ILE A 262 -2.44 -2.43 34.89
CA ILE A 262 -2.97 -3.71 34.40
C ILE A 262 -1.90 -4.44 33.57
N PHE A 263 -1.21 -3.73 32.68
CA PHE A 263 -0.13 -4.33 31.88
C PHE A 263 1.03 -4.79 32.76
N ASP A 264 1.43 -4.00 33.74
CA ASP A 264 2.49 -4.35 34.69
C ASP A 264 2.10 -5.58 35.53
N TRP A 265 0.83 -5.64 35.97
CA TRP A 265 0.31 -6.80 36.68
C TRP A 265 0.34 -8.05 35.81
N LEU A 266 -0.16 -7.98 34.58
CA LEU A 266 -0.17 -9.12 33.64
C LEU A 266 1.25 -9.64 33.37
N ASN A 267 2.19 -8.73 33.11
CA ASN A 267 3.58 -9.10 32.88
C ASN A 267 4.22 -9.81 34.08
N SER A 268 3.85 -9.41 35.29
CA SER A 268 4.42 -9.95 36.53
C SER A 268 3.73 -11.22 37.03
N ASN A 269 2.46 -11.43 36.68
CA ASN A 269 1.59 -12.44 37.30
C ASN A 269 1.04 -13.50 36.35
N THR A 270 1.33 -13.41 35.05
CA THR A 270 0.89 -14.42 34.08
C THR A 270 2.07 -15.12 33.42
N PRO A 271 1.92 -16.41 33.00
CA PRO A 271 2.93 -17.08 32.22
C PRO A 271 3.11 -16.44 30.84
N LYS A 272 4.32 -16.51 30.30
CA LYS A 272 4.59 -16.12 28.90
C LYS A 272 3.67 -16.86 27.94
N ASP A 273 3.24 -16.17 26.89
CA ASP A 273 2.35 -16.68 25.85
C ASP A 273 0.95 -17.09 26.34
N SER A 274 0.58 -16.79 27.59
CA SER A 274 -0.78 -17.05 28.07
C SER A 274 -1.82 -16.21 27.32
N ILE A 275 -3.01 -16.78 27.15
CA ILE A 275 -4.06 -16.24 26.29
C ILE A 275 -5.06 -15.47 27.14
N LEU A 276 -5.26 -14.19 26.81
CA LEU A 276 -6.28 -13.36 27.41
C LEU A 276 -7.58 -13.44 26.63
N TYR A 277 -8.67 -13.58 27.37
CA TYR A 277 -10.02 -13.43 26.87
C TYR A 277 -10.56 -12.08 27.33
N ILE A 278 -10.71 -11.14 26.40
CA ILE A 278 -11.10 -9.76 26.67
C ILE A 278 -12.55 -9.56 26.25
N ILE A 279 -13.34 -8.94 27.12
CA ILE A 279 -14.75 -8.60 26.87
C ILE A 279 -14.81 -7.13 26.47
N ASP A 280 -15.33 -6.88 25.26
CA ASP A 280 -15.77 -5.58 24.74
C ASP A 280 -14.79 -4.40 24.86
N ASP A 281 -13.66 -4.44 24.14
CA ASP A 281 -12.84 -3.24 23.91
C ASP A 281 -11.90 -3.37 22.70
N LYS A 282 -12.38 -2.99 21.51
CA LYS A 282 -11.60 -3.05 20.26
C LYS A 282 -10.27 -2.27 20.34
N VAL A 283 -10.24 -1.16 21.08
CA VAL A 283 -9.05 -0.31 21.19
C VAL A 283 -8.00 -0.96 22.10
N ARG A 284 -8.43 -1.50 23.24
CA ARG A 284 -7.53 -2.15 24.19
C ARG A 284 -7.00 -3.49 23.68
N GLU A 285 -7.74 -4.21 22.85
CA GLU A 285 -7.28 -5.44 22.20
C GLU A 285 -5.94 -5.26 21.47
N ILE A 286 -5.70 -4.12 20.84
CA ILE A 286 -4.42 -3.87 20.16
C ILE A 286 -3.28 -3.63 21.17
N MET A 287 -3.59 -3.11 22.35
CA MET A 287 -2.60 -2.71 23.35
C MET A 287 -2.02 -3.91 24.12
N PHE A 288 -2.83 -4.90 24.48
CA PHE A 288 -2.34 -6.06 25.25
C PHE A 288 -1.14 -6.77 24.63
N PRO A 289 -1.14 -7.21 23.37
CA PRO A 289 0.02 -7.88 22.77
C PRO A 289 1.21 -6.94 22.55
N VAL A 290 1.02 -5.62 22.61
CA VAL A 290 2.11 -4.63 22.47
C VAL A 290 2.80 -4.38 23.81
N TYR A 291 2.05 -4.30 24.90
CA TYR A 291 2.57 -3.94 26.23
C TYR A 291 2.72 -5.11 27.19
N THR A 292 2.25 -6.30 26.82
CA THR A 292 2.36 -7.52 27.63
C THR A 292 2.95 -8.67 26.82
N HIS A 293 3.41 -9.72 27.51
CA HIS A 293 3.82 -10.99 26.88
C HIS A 293 2.65 -11.93 26.56
N ASN A 294 1.41 -11.47 26.78
CA ASN A 294 0.21 -12.27 26.59
C ASN A 294 -0.30 -12.23 25.14
N ASN A 295 -0.87 -13.35 24.72
CA ASN A 295 -1.60 -13.46 23.46
C ASN A 295 -3.09 -13.17 23.67
N LEU A 296 -3.83 -12.94 22.58
CA LEU A 296 -5.28 -12.77 22.63
C LEU A 296 -6.02 -13.96 22.04
N TYR A 297 -7.11 -14.35 22.68
CA TYR A 297 -8.01 -15.39 22.17
C TYR A 297 -8.56 -15.01 20.79
N PHE A 298 -8.99 -13.77 20.65
CA PHE A 298 -9.51 -13.18 19.43
C PHE A 298 -9.23 -11.68 19.44
N ASN A 299 -8.94 -11.12 18.28
CA ASN A 299 -8.83 -9.68 18.08
C ASN A 299 -9.44 -9.30 16.72
N TYR A 300 -9.65 -8.02 16.49
CA TYR A 300 -10.20 -7.49 15.24
C TYR A 300 -9.40 -7.88 13.96
N PHE A 301 -8.11 -8.23 14.09
CA PHE A 301 -7.25 -8.69 12.99
C PHE A 301 -7.22 -10.21 12.82
N ALA A 302 -8.00 -10.98 13.58
CA ALA A 302 -7.99 -12.44 13.53
C ALA A 302 -8.29 -12.99 12.12
N GLY A 303 -9.08 -12.27 11.32
CA GLY A 303 -9.38 -12.68 9.95
C GLY A 303 -8.18 -12.63 8.99
N LEU A 304 -7.04 -12.05 9.40
CA LEU A 304 -5.77 -12.10 8.68
C LEU A 304 -4.95 -13.37 8.98
N PHE A 305 -5.35 -14.17 9.97
CA PHE A 305 -4.64 -15.39 10.35
C PHE A 305 -5.06 -16.59 9.49
N LEU A 306 -4.14 -17.55 9.39
CA LEU A 306 -4.37 -18.83 8.71
C LEU A 306 -5.26 -19.74 9.57
N MET A 307 -6.57 -19.54 9.46
CA MET A 307 -7.62 -20.35 10.12
C MET A 307 -8.82 -20.53 9.21
N SER A 308 -9.69 -21.50 9.52
CA SER A 308 -10.95 -21.65 8.77
C SER A 308 -11.92 -20.52 9.06
N ASP A 309 -12.84 -20.29 8.13
CA ASP A 309 -13.97 -19.37 8.34
C ASP A 309 -14.85 -19.80 9.52
N ILE A 310 -15.05 -21.12 9.68
CA ILE A 310 -15.81 -21.69 10.80
C ILE A 310 -15.13 -21.35 12.14
N GLU A 311 -13.80 -21.53 12.22
CA GLU A 311 -13.07 -21.19 13.44
C GLU A 311 -13.15 -19.69 13.75
N MET A 312 -13.04 -18.85 12.72
CA MET A 312 -13.18 -17.39 12.85
C MET A 312 -14.56 -17.01 13.42
N GLU A 313 -15.64 -17.54 12.85
CA GLU A 313 -17.01 -17.33 13.31
C GLU A 313 -17.23 -17.84 14.73
N GLU A 314 -16.74 -19.04 15.07
CA GLU A 314 -16.84 -19.59 16.41
C GLU A 314 -16.11 -18.72 17.44
N ARG A 315 -14.90 -18.23 17.11
CA ARG A 315 -14.15 -17.36 18.01
C ARG A 315 -14.85 -16.03 18.20
N TRP A 316 -15.42 -15.45 17.13
CA TRP A 316 -16.21 -14.24 17.22
C TRP A 316 -17.47 -14.44 18.08
N ALA A 317 -18.21 -15.54 17.87
CA ALA A 317 -19.40 -15.87 18.64
C ALA A 317 -19.07 -16.07 20.12
N ARG A 318 -17.99 -16.80 20.42
CA ARG A 318 -17.51 -17.01 21.80
C ARG A 318 -17.06 -15.70 22.44
N LYS A 319 -16.40 -14.79 21.71
CA LYS A 319 -16.05 -13.46 22.22
C LYS A 319 -17.29 -12.65 22.61
N ASN A 320 -18.40 -12.85 21.90
CA ASN A 320 -19.64 -12.10 22.10
C ASN A 320 -20.67 -12.83 22.98
N ILE A 321 -20.33 -13.95 23.62
CA ILE A 321 -21.30 -14.75 24.39
C ILE A 321 -21.94 -14.00 25.57
N PHE A 322 -21.24 -13.02 26.13
CA PHE A 322 -21.73 -12.16 27.21
C PHE A 322 -22.27 -10.81 26.74
N ASN A 323 -22.29 -10.58 25.42
CA ASN A 323 -22.78 -9.34 24.84
C ASN A 323 -24.29 -9.46 24.59
N ASN A 324 -25.08 -8.86 25.48
CA ASN A 324 -26.55 -8.86 25.39
C ASN A 324 -27.09 -8.04 24.20
N ASN A 325 -26.24 -7.27 23.51
CA ASN A 325 -26.63 -6.47 22.36
C ASN A 325 -26.50 -7.22 21.03
N VAL A 326 -26.05 -8.48 21.04
CA VAL A 326 -25.93 -9.30 19.82
C VAL A 326 -27.32 -9.59 19.27
N ASN A 327 -27.69 -8.84 18.25
CA ASN A 327 -28.86 -9.02 17.42
C ASN A 327 -28.46 -8.94 15.94
N GLU A 328 -29.42 -9.09 15.03
CA GLU A 328 -29.17 -9.04 13.58
C GLU A 328 -28.49 -7.72 13.16
N GLN A 329 -28.92 -6.59 13.72
CA GLN A 329 -28.31 -5.29 13.44
C GLN A 329 -26.85 -5.23 13.93
N TYR A 330 -26.56 -5.75 15.13
CA TYR A 330 -25.20 -5.80 15.66
C TYR A 330 -24.28 -6.66 14.78
N ILE A 331 -24.78 -7.79 14.27
CA ILE A 331 -24.05 -8.64 13.32
C ILE A 331 -23.78 -7.87 12.02
N ALA A 332 -24.79 -7.17 11.48
CA ALA A 332 -24.62 -6.35 10.28
C ALA A 332 -23.60 -5.21 10.50
N ASP A 333 -23.66 -4.53 11.65
CA ASP A 333 -22.76 -3.43 12.00
C ASP A 333 -21.32 -3.90 12.25
N ASN A 334 -21.13 -5.16 12.65
CA ASN A 334 -19.83 -5.78 12.91
C ASN A 334 -19.47 -6.85 11.88
N TYR A 335 -20.08 -6.81 10.70
CA TYR A 335 -19.85 -7.77 9.62
C TYR A 335 -18.36 -7.95 9.30
N PHE A 336 -17.59 -6.85 9.29
CA PHE A 336 -16.15 -6.89 9.00
C PHE A 336 -15.34 -7.62 10.09
N ASP A 337 -15.77 -7.60 11.35
CA ASP A 337 -15.12 -8.33 12.44
C ASP A 337 -15.26 -9.85 12.28
N ILE A 338 -16.30 -10.29 11.57
CA ILE A 338 -16.66 -11.70 11.39
C ILE A 338 -16.02 -12.23 10.11
N TRP A 339 -16.25 -11.54 8.99
CA TRP A 339 -15.94 -12.04 7.64
C TRP A 339 -14.93 -11.18 6.88
N VAL A 340 -14.42 -10.11 7.50
CA VAL A 340 -13.47 -9.17 6.90
C VAL A 340 -14.01 -8.65 5.57
N SER A 341 -13.39 -9.04 4.45
CA SER A 341 -13.77 -8.57 3.12
C SER A 341 -14.61 -9.58 2.33
N LYS A 342 -14.83 -10.79 2.85
CA LYS A 342 -15.27 -11.95 2.05
C LYS A 342 -16.58 -11.72 1.27
N PHE A 343 -17.55 -11.03 1.86
CA PHE A 343 -18.88 -10.75 1.28
C PHE A 343 -19.11 -9.26 0.97
N LEU A 344 -18.04 -8.46 0.82
CA LEU A 344 -18.19 -7.09 0.28
C LEU A 344 -18.86 -7.09 -1.12
N GLU A 345 -18.74 -8.16 -1.89
CA GLU A 345 -19.44 -8.31 -3.19
C GLU A 345 -20.95 -8.49 -3.03
N GLU A 346 -21.43 -9.21 -2.01
CA GLU A 346 -22.87 -9.39 -1.75
C GLU A 346 -23.55 -8.07 -1.36
N LEU A 347 -22.81 -7.18 -0.68
CA LEU A 347 -23.29 -5.86 -0.28
C LEU A 347 -23.16 -4.79 -1.39
N ILE A 348 -22.21 -4.94 -2.32
CA ILE A 348 -21.92 -3.93 -3.36
C ILE A 348 -22.60 -4.24 -4.69
N SER A 349 -23.02 -5.48 -4.94
CA SER A 349 -23.75 -5.85 -6.15
C SER A 349 -25.26 -5.80 -5.93
N PRO A 350 -25.99 -4.74 -6.39
CA PRO A 350 -27.45 -4.75 -6.40
C PRO A 350 -27.94 -5.77 -7.45
N GLY A 351 -27.99 -7.04 -7.06
CA GLY A 351 -28.38 -8.13 -7.97
C GLY A 351 -27.90 -9.53 -7.60
N TYR A 352 -27.13 -9.71 -6.52
CA TYR A 352 -26.82 -11.06 -6.04
C TYR A 352 -28.01 -11.60 -5.22
N THR A 353 -28.87 -12.35 -5.89
CA THR A 353 -29.83 -13.24 -5.23
C THR A 353 -29.06 -14.31 -4.45
N GLU A 354 -29.52 -14.59 -3.23
CA GLU A 354 -28.98 -15.57 -2.27
C GLU A 354 -28.34 -16.81 -2.92
N PRO A 355 -27.19 -17.30 -2.40
CA PRO A 355 -26.74 -18.63 -2.76
C PRO A 355 -27.71 -19.65 -2.14
N VAL A 356 -28.38 -20.40 -3.02
CA VAL A 356 -29.03 -21.65 -2.65
C VAL A 356 -27.92 -22.65 -2.31
N GLY A 357 -27.83 -23.06 -1.05
CA GLY A 357 -26.93 -24.09 -0.57
C GLY A 357 -26.94 -24.22 0.95
#